data_AF-A0A2S6YYV0-F1
#
_entry.id   AF-A0A2S6YYV0-F1
#
_cell.length_a   1.000
_cell.length_b   1.000
_cell.length_c   1.000
_cell.angle_alpha   90.00
_cell.angle_beta   90.00
_cell.angle_gamma   90.00
#
_symmetry.space_group_name_H-M   'P 1'
#
loop_
_entity.id
_entity.type
_entity.pdbx_description
1 polymer ?
#
loop_
_entity_poly.entity_id
_entity_poly.type
_entity_poly.pdbx_seq_one_letter_code
_entity_poly.pdbx_strand_id
1 'polypeptide(L)'
;MSGEPFEQIRALPEGARKKTAPRKVDWHEVFCAVLDLLRTGCQWRALPSDFPKWRTVHAYFQIWSEVDERAVSLLERALKKSGWRGPRETGRTACSRFLILDAQSVKNTDAAGRKGDDAGKKVSGIKRHIAADTQGLPHAIAVTTAEATD
;
A
#
# COMPACT_ATOMS: atom_id res chain seq x y z
N MET A 1 -0.49 20.93 2.95
CA MET A 1 0.46 20.27 2.04
C MET A 1 0.41 21.04 0.72
N SER A 2 1.54 21.54 0.21
CA SER A 2 1.61 22.21 -1.10
C SER A 2 1.21 21.22 -2.22
N GLY A 3 0.57 21.71 -3.28
CA GLY A 3 0.06 20.88 -4.39
C GLY A 3 1.14 20.33 -5.33
N GLU A 4 2.42 20.66 -5.12
CA GLU A 4 3.54 20.29 -6.00
C GLU A 4 3.77 18.77 -6.18
N PRO A 5 3.62 17.91 -5.15
CA PRO A 5 3.78 16.46 -5.32
C PRO A 5 2.65 15.83 -6.16
N PHE A 6 1.47 16.47 -6.19
CA PHE A 6 0.30 15.97 -6.90
C PHE A 6 0.35 16.26 -8.39
N GLU A 7 0.88 17.41 -8.81
CA GLU A 7 1.04 17.74 -10.23
C GLU A 7 1.91 16.72 -10.99
N GLN A 8 2.93 16.16 -10.33
CA GLN A 8 3.81 15.14 -10.91
C GLN A 8 3.12 13.78 -11.15
N ILE A 9 2.01 13.52 -10.44
CA ILE A 9 1.23 12.28 -10.56
C ILE A 9 -0.12 12.50 -11.25
N ARG A 10 -0.52 13.74 -11.51
CA ARG A 10 -1.83 14.11 -12.07
C ARG A 10 -2.21 13.36 -13.34
N ALA A 11 -1.23 13.00 -14.18
CA ALA A 11 -1.45 12.25 -15.42
C ALA A 11 -1.72 10.74 -15.23
N LEU A 12 -1.42 10.17 -14.05
CA LEU A 12 -1.60 8.73 -13.79
C LEU A 12 -3.07 8.36 -13.51
N PRO A 13 -3.84 9.10 -12.69
CA PRO A 13 -5.24 8.78 -12.37
C PRO A 13 -6.24 9.09 -13.49
N GLU A 14 -5.92 9.98 -14.43
CA GLU A 14 -6.91 10.44 -15.43
C GLU A 14 -7.39 9.34 -16.38
N GLY A 15 -6.59 8.29 -16.60
CA GLY A 15 -6.93 7.13 -17.44
C GLY A 15 -7.62 5.98 -16.70
N ALA A 16 -7.68 6.00 -15.36
CA ALA A 16 -8.05 4.82 -14.56
C ALA A 16 -9.55 4.49 -14.58
N ARG A 17 -10.40 5.40 -15.06
CA ARG A 17 -11.86 5.19 -15.06
C ARG A 17 -12.47 5.57 -16.40
N LYS A 18 -13.28 4.66 -16.98
CA LYS A 18 -14.17 4.98 -18.11
C LYS A 18 -15.06 6.17 -17.71
N LYS A 19 -14.95 7.27 -18.46
CA LYS A 19 -15.75 8.49 -18.21
C LYS A 19 -17.20 8.25 -18.64
N THR A 20 -18.04 7.78 -17.72
CA THR A 20 -19.49 7.62 -17.94
C THR A 20 -20.31 8.80 -17.41
N ALA A 21 -19.71 9.67 -16.58
CA ALA A 21 -20.31 10.90 -16.09
C ALA A 21 -19.22 11.93 -15.72
N PRO A 22 -19.51 13.24 -15.76
CA PRO A 22 -18.58 14.27 -15.31
C PRO A 22 -18.25 14.09 -13.83
N ARG A 23 -16.97 14.29 -13.50
CA ARG A 23 -16.44 14.07 -12.16
C ARG A 23 -16.82 15.24 -11.26
N LYS A 24 -17.40 14.95 -10.09
CA LYS A 24 -17.85 15.94 -9.11
C LYS A 24 -16.88 16.19 -7.95
N VAL A 25 -15.80 15.42 -7.88
CA VAL A 25 -14.86 15.43 -6.74
C VAL A 25 -13.46 15.67 -7.27
N ASP A 26 -12.73 16.56 -6.61
CA ASP A 26 -11.33 16.82 -6.93
C ASP A 26 -10.46 15.60 -6.58
N TRP A 27 -9.64 15.19 -7.53
CA TRP A 27 -8.70 14.10 -7.35
C TRP A 27 -7.61 14.43 -6.34
N HIS A 28 -7.19 15.69 -6.25
CA HIS A 28 -6.20 16.12 -5.28
C HIS A 28 -6.71 15.84 -3.87
N GLU A 29 -7.95 16.23 -3.57
CA GLU A 29 -8.58 15.97 -2.28
C GLU A 29 -8.72 14.48 -1.96
N VAL A 30 -9.10 13.66 -2.95
CA VAL A 30 -9.17 12.20 -2.77
C VAL A 30 -7.79 11.61 -2.49
N PHE A 31 -6.77 12.05 -3.22
CA PHE A 31 -5.40 11.57 -3.02
C PHE A 31 -4.87 12.00 -1.64
N CYS A 32 -5.09 13.24 -1.22
CA CYS A 32 -4.76 13.71 0.12
C CYS A 32 -5.48 12.89 1.21
N ALA A 33 -6.75 12.55 1.02
CA ALA A 33 -7.50 11.70 1.95
C ALA A 33 -6.89 10.29 2.06
N VAL A 34 -6.46 9.70 0.94
CA VAL A 34 -5.75 8.41 0.93
C VAL A 34 -4.41 8.53 1.66
N LEU A 35 -3.63 9.59 1.41
CA LEU A 35 -2.37 9.81 2.11
C LEU A 35 -2.57 9.96 3.62
N ASP A 36 -3.61 10.68 4.04
CA ASP A 36 -3.91 10.84 5.46
C ASP A 36 -4.29 9.51 6.12
N LEU A 37 -5.10 8.68 5.43
CA LEU A 37 -5.44 7.33 5.89
C LEU A 37 -4.20 6.42 5.96
N LEU A 38 -3.31 6.47 4.98
CA LEU A 38 -2.05 5.69 4.99
C LEU A 38 -1.07 6.17 6.06
N ARG A 39 -1.05 7.48 6.35
CA ARG A 39 -0.19 8.08 7.38
C ARG A 39 -0.68 7.77 8.79
N THR A 40 -2.00 7.84 9.02
CA THR A 40 -2.61 7.72 10.36
C THR A 40 -3.09 6.31 10.68
N GLY A 41 -3.38 5.49 9.67
CA GLY A 41 -4.01 4.19 9.83
C GLY A 41 -5.46 4.27 10.35
N CYS A 42 -6.12 5.42 10.23
CA CYS A 42 -7.48 5.59 10.74
C CYS A 42 -8.50 4.69 10.02
N GLN A 43 -9.60 4.37 10.71
CA GLN A 43 -10.70 3.64 10.08
C GLN A 43 -11.32 4.51 8.97
N TRP A 44 -11.78 3.88 7.87
CA TRP A 44 -12.43 4.60 6.76
C TRP A 44 -13.56 5.54 7.19
N ARG A 45 -14.36 5.13 8.17
CA ARG A 45 -15.46 5.94 8.72
C ARG A 45 -15.02 7.09 9.62
N ALA A 46 -13.78 7.07 10.09
CA ALA A 46 -13.16 8.09 10.92
C ALA A 46 -12.38 9.13 10.09
N LEU A 47 -12.41 9.04 8.75
CA LEU A 47 -11.84 10.03 7.87
C LEU A 47 -12.42 11.42 8.19
N PRO A 48 -11.59 12.48 8.34
CA PRO A 48 -12.06 13.83 8.61
C PRO A 48 -13.15 14.30 7.65
N SER A 49 -14.13 15.04 8.15
CA SER A 49 -15.25 15.57 7.35
C SER A 49 -14.85 16.56 6.27
N ASP A 50 -13.63 17.14 6.39
CA ASP A 50 -13.07 18.08 5.42
C ASP A 50 -12.65 17.39 4.12
N PHE A 51 -12.54 16.06 4.13
CA PHE A 51 -12.29 15.27 2.93
C PHE A 51 -13.59 14.84 2.22
N PRO A 52 -13.51 14.44 0.94
CA PRO A 52 -14.62 13.82 0.25
C PRO A 52 -15.17 12.62 1.03
N LYS A 53 -16.46 12.33 0.87
CA LYS A 53 -17.14 11.22 1.57
C LYS A 53 -16.30 9.94 1.49
N TRP A 54 -16.07 9.29 2.63
CA TRP A 54 -15.20 8.12 2.73
C TRP A 54 -15.51 7.02 1.71
N ARG A 55 -16.79 6.83 1.35
CA ARG A 55 -17.21 5.86 0.31
C ARG A 55 -16.61 6.18 -1.05
N THR A 56 -16.56 7.46 -1.39
CA THR A 56 -15.94 7.93 -2.63
C THR A 56 -14.45 7.73 -2.58
N VAL A 57 -13.80 8.10 -1.47
CA VAL A 57 -12.34 7.90 -1.28
C VAL A 57 -11.98 6.42 -1.38
N HIS A 58 -12.74 5.55 -0.71
CA HIS A 58 -12.56 4.10 -0.77
C HIS A 58 -12.73 3.54 -2.18
N ALA A 59 -13.73 4.01 -2.93
CA ALA A 59 -13.93 3.58 -4.32
C ALA A 59 -12.73 3.94 -5.22
N TYR A 60 -12.15 5.12 -5.05
CA TYR A 60 -10.93 5.50 -5.76
C TYR A 60 -9.73 4.69 -5.30
N PHE A 61 -9.57 4.49 -3.99
CA PHE A 61 -8.51 3.64 -3.44
C PHE A 61 -8.55 2.24 -4.05
N GLN A 62 -9.71 1.60 -4.10
CA GLN A 62 -9.89 0.28 -4.72
C GLN A 62 -9.40 0.27 -6.18
N ILE A 63 -9.85 1.24 -6.99
CA ILE A 63 -9.45 1.35 -8.40
C ILE A 63 -7.93 1.58 -8.52
N TRP A 64 -7.32 2.37 -7.64
CA TRP A 64 -5.88 2.65 -7.73
C TRP A 64 -5.01 1.53 -7.17
N SER A 65 -5.55 0.71 -6.27
CA SER A 65 -4.89 -0.44 -5.69
C SER A 65 -4.95 -1.68 -6.58
N GLU A 66 -5.76 -1.69 -7.64
CA GLU A 66 -5.73 -2.74 -8.65
C GLU A 66 -4.35 -2.79 -9.30
N VAL A 67 -3.77 -4.00 -9.34
CA VAL A 67 -2.46 -4.25 -9.94
C VAL A 67 -2.59 -4.51 -11.44
N ASP A 68 -1.64 -3.99 -12.22
CA ASP A 68 -1.54 -4.28 -13.65
C ASP A 68 -0.79 -5.60 -13.92
N GLU A 69 -0.59 -5.93 -15.20
CA GLU A 69 0.14 -7.13 -15.66
C GLU A 69 1.57 -7.23 -15.10
N ARG A 70 2.15 -6.11 -14.63
CA ARG A 70 3.49 -6.07 -14.02
C ARG A 70 3.43 -6.21 -12.50
N ALA A 71 2.27 -6.55 -11.95
CA ALA A 71 2.00 -6.65 -10.52
C ALA A 71 2.20 -5.33 -9.75
N VAL A 72 2.10 -4.18 -10.42
CA VAL A 72 2.23 -2.86 -9.77
C VAL A 72 0.92 -2.10 -9.88
N SER A 73 0.47 -1.52 -8.77
CA SER A 73 -0.77 -0.72 -8.76
C SER A 73 -0.52 0.73 -9.17
N LEU A 74 -1.58 1.42 -9.61
CA LEU A 74 -1.51 2.84 -9.93
C LEU A 74 -1.16 3.68 -8.70
N LEU A 75 -1.72 3.30 -7.54
CA LEU A 75 -1.44 3.93 -6.25
C LEU A 75 0.05 3.81 -5.92
N GLU A 76 0.63 2.62 -6.08
CA GLU A 76 2.06 2.39 -5.81
C GLU A 76 2.95 3.24 -6.72
N ARG A 77 2.61 3.34 -8.02
CA ARG A 77 3.31 4.24 -8.96
C ARG A 77 3.21 5.70 -8.54
N ALA A 78 2.02 6.13 -8.09
CA ALA A 78 1.80 7.50 -7.62
C ALA A 78 2.57 7.81 -6.34
N LEU A 79 2.60 6.89 -5.37
CA LEU A 79 3.37 7.05 -4.13
C LEU A 79 4.87 7.11 -4.40
N LYS A 80 5.39 6.22 -5.25
CA LYS A 80 6.80 6.22 -5.68
C LYS A 80 7.19 7.53 -6.37
N LYS A 81 6.35 8.02 -7.29
CA LYS A 81 6.60 9.28 -8.03
C LYS A 81 6.46 10.55 -7.18
N SER A 82 5.45 10.62 -6.32
CA SER A 82 5.23 11.78 -5.43
C SER A 82 6.30 11.91 -4.34
N GLY A 83 7.21 10.94 -4.23
CA GLY A 83 8.24 10.94 -3.20
C GLY A 83 7.68 10.63 -1.81
N TRP A 84 6.44 10.15 -1.69
CA TRP A 84 5.87 9.77 -0.40
C TRP A 84 6.66 8.61 0.22
N ARG A 85 7.16 8.80 1.44
CA ARG A 85 8.04 7.86 2.17
C ARG A 85 7.35 7.17 3.36
N GLY A 86 6.02 7.24 3.43
CA GLY A 86 5.29 6.81 4.62
C GLY A 86 5.40 7.82 5.77
N PRO A 87 5.08 7.40 7.01
CA PRO A 87 5.06 8.28 8.18
C PRO A 87 6.43 8.81 8.63
N ARG A 88 7.53 8.33 8.06
CA ARG A 88 8.90 8.71 8.45
C ARG A 88 9.51 9.56 7.33
N GLU A 89 9.90 10.78 7.66
CA GLU A 89 10.71 11.62 6.79
C GLU A 89 12.07 10.96 6.61
N THR A 90 12.25 10.23 5.50
CA THR A 90 13.56 9.68 5.14
C THR A 90 14.15 10.51 4.00
N GLY A 91 15.22 11.25 4.32
CA GLY A 91 15.94 12.08 3.37
C GLY A 91 16.75 11.25 2.37
N ARG A 92 16.44 11.40 1.06
CA ARG A 92 17.17 10.91 -0.15
C ARG A 92 17.18 9.38 -0.36
N THR A 93 17.16 8.74 -1.56
CA THR A 93 17.18 9.08 -3.00
C THR A 93 16.30 8.04 -3.76
N ALA A 94 15.74 8.41 -4.91
CA ALA A 94 14.68 7.71 -5.67
C ALA A 94 15.02 6.34 -6.34
N CYS A 95 16.16 5.73 -6.02
CA CYS A 95 16.55 4.43 -6.56
C CYS A 95 17.04 3.53 -5.43
N SER A 96 16.14 2.75 -4.81
CA SER A 96 16.54 1.64 -3.97
C SER A 96 17.14 0.54 -4.84
N ARG A 97 18.47 0.47 -4.93
CA ARG A 97 19.19 -0.60 -5.63
C ARG A 97 19.31 -1.88 -4.80
N PHE A 98 18.74 -1.88 -3.59
CA PHE A 98 18.86 -2.92 -2.59
C PHE A 98 17.51 -3.15 -1.89
N LEU A 99 17.13 -4.41 -1.75
CA LEU A 99 15.94 -4.86 -1.01
C LEU A 99 16.40 -5.74 0.16
N ILE A 100 15.86 -5.46 1.34
CA ILE A 100 15.99 -6.27 2.54
C ILE A 100 14.78 -7.21 2.56
N LEU A 101 15.07 -8.51 2.53
CA LEU A 101 14.08 -9.57 2.68
C LEU A 101 14.12 -10.06 4.12
N ASP A 102 12.98 -10.02 4.79
CA ASP A 102 12.80 -10.61 6.11
C ASP A 102 11.57 -11.52 6.12
N ALA A 103 11.67 -12.60 6.89
CA ALA A 103 10.61 -13.59 7.01
C ALA A 103 10.32 -13.94 8.47
N GLN A 104 9.06 -13.81 8.85
CA GLN A 104 8.60 -14.07 10.21
C GLN A 104 7.54 -15.18 10.24
N SER A 105 7.85 -16.24 10.98
CA SER A 105 6.90 -17.32 11.31
C SER A 105 6.02 -16.87 12.48
N VAL A 106 4.71 -16.94 12.30
CA VAL A 106 3.72 -16.51 13.31
C VAL A 106 2.67 -17.60 13.50
N LYS A 107 2.24 -17.75 14.76
CA LYS A 107 1.14 -18.67 15.09
C LYS A 107 -0.16 -18.17 14.44
N ASN A 108 -0.97 -19.11 13.96
CA ASN A 108 -2.29 -18.82 13.44
C ASN A 108 -3.37 -19.45 14.34
N THR A 109 -4.63 -19.13 14.11
CA THR A 109 -5.76 -19.77 14.79
C THR A 109 -5.81 -21.27 14.45
N ASP A 110 -6.20 -22.10 15.41
CA ASP A 110 -6.22 -23.56 15.23
C ASP A 110 -7.05 -24.03 14.03
N ALA A 111 -8.14 -23.33 13.72
CA ALA A 111 -9.04 -23.59 12.60
C ALA A 111 -8.49 -23.19 11.21
N ALA A 112 -7.27 -22.64 11.12
CA ALA A 112 -6.69 -22.24 9.85
C ALA A 112 -6.32 -23.45 8.98
N GLY A 113 -6.98 -23.60 7.83
CA GLY A 113 -6.78 -24.73 6.90
C GLY A 113 -5.47 -24.71 6.11
N ARG A 114 -4.75 -23.57 6.08
CA ARG A 114 -3.41 -23.46 5.49
C ARG A 114 -2.42 -23.01 6.56
N LYS A 115 -1.80 -23.97 7.22
CA LYS A 115 -0.71 -23.79 8.20
C LYS A 115 0.33 -24.87 8.00
N GLY A 116 1.57 -24.56 8.36
CA GLY A 116 2.67 -25.52 8.43
C GLY A 116 3.45 -25.32 9.72
N ASP A 117 4.43 -26.17 9.97
CA ASP A 117 5.21 -26.14 11.20
C ASP A 117 6.65 -25.70 10.91
N ASP A 118 7.06 -24.57 11.49
CA ASP A 118 8.45 -24.15 11.56
C ASP A 118 9.10 -24.83 12.76
N ALA A 119 9.74 -25.97 12.54
CA ALA A 119 10.40 -26.75 13.58
C ALA A 119 11.55 -25.99 14.25
N GLY A 120 12.25 -25.13 13.50
CA GLY A 120 13.35 -24.33 14.01
C GLY A 120 12.90 -23.29 15.03
N LYS A 121 11.74 -22.66 14.80
CA LYS A 121 11.13 -21.68 15.72
C LYS A 121 10.07 -22.27 16.64
N LYS A 122 9.72 -23.55 16.47
CA LYS A 122 8.62 -24.25 17.16
C LYS A 122 7.29 -23.49 17.02
N VAL A 123 7.02 -23.00 15.81
CA VAL A 123 5.81 -22.23 15.48
C VAL A 123 4.98 -23.01 14.46
N SER A 124 3.76 -23.39 14.86
CA SER A 124 2.74 -23.87 13.94
C SER A 124 1.92 -22.68 13.43
N GLY A 125 1.91 -22.45 12.12
CA GLY A 125 1.18 -21.33 11.55
C GLY A 125 1.60 -20.98 10.12
N ILE A 126 1.79 -19.68 9.90
CA ILE A 126 2.14 -19.12 8.59
C ILE A 126 3.48 -18.39 8.68
N LYS A 127 4.16 -18.25 7.56
CA LYS A 127 5.33 -17.38 7.43
C LYS A 127 4.97 -16.19 6.55
N ARG A 128 5.29 -14.99 7.03
CA ARG A 128 5.09 -13.73 6.31
C ARG A 128 6.45 -13.21 5.87
N HIS A 129 6.59 -13.00 4.58
CA HIS A 129 7.78 -12.48 3.92
C HIS A 129 7.53 -11.03 3.54
N ILE A 130 8.47 -10.15 3.85
CA ILE A 130 8.42 -8.74 3.47
C ILE A 130 9.73 -8.40 2.76
N ALA A 131 9.61 -7.88 1.53
CA ALA A 131 10.70 -7.20 0.86
C ALA A 131 10.51 -5.70 1.09
N ALA A 132 11.44 -5.07 1.80
CA ALA A 132 11.45 -3.62 1.99
C ALA A 132 12.75 -3.04 1.45
N ASP A 133 12.73 -1.80 0.95
CA ASP A 133 13.97 -1.12 0.64
C ASP A 133 14.69 -0.61 1.89
N THR A 134 15.86 0.00 1.70
CA THR A 134 16.65 0.61 2.78
C THR A 134 15.95 1.77 3.49
N GLN A 135 14.82 2.27 2.95
CA GLN A 135 14.01 3.30 3.58
C GLN A 135 12.83 2.72 4.37
N GLY A 136 12.71 1.39 4.40
CA GLY A 136 11.60 0.69 5.03
C GLY A 136 10.30 0.73 4.22
N LEU A 137 10.35 1.11 2.94
CA LEU A 137 9.18 1.05 2.07
C LEU A 137 8.95 -0.41 1.63
N PRO A 138 7.80 -1.03 1.92
CA PRO A 138 7.50 -2.37 1.45
C PRO A 138 7.32 -2.37 -0.08
N HIS A 139 8.02 -3.28 -0.76
CA HIS A 139 7.90 -3.54 -2.20
C HIS A 139 7.15 -4.84 -2.49
N ALA A 140 7.23 -5.83 -1.61
CA ALA A 140 6.50 -7.08 -1.76
C ALA A 140 6.14 -7.67 -0.40
N ILE A 141 4.98 -8.33 -0.35
CA ILE A 141 4.54 -9.13 0.79
C ILE A 141 4.08 -10.48 0.24
N ALA A 142 4.58 -11.56 0.83
CA ALA A 142 4.11 -12.91 0.54
C ALA A 142 3.78 -13.65 1.83
N VAL A 143 2.79 -14.54 1.77
CA VAL A 143 2.39 -15.37 2.90
C VAL A 143 2.40 -16.83 2.47
N THR A 144 3.16 -17.65 3.19
CA THR A 144 3.32 -19.09 2.95
C THR A 144 2.94 -19.89 4.21
N THR A 145 2.85 -21.22 4.10
CA THR A 145 2.84 -22.08 5.30
C THR A 145 4.18 -21.96 6.03
N ALA A 146 4.21 -22.19 7.35
CA ALA A 146 5.41 -21.91 8.15
C ALA A 146 6.62 -22.81 7.82
N GLU A 147 6.37 -23.97 7.20
CA GLU A 147 7.41 -24.91 6.77
C GLU A 147 8.21 -24.44 5.55
N ALA A 148 7.70 -23.45 4.81
CA ALA A 148 8.36 -22.97 3.60
C ALA A 148 9.70 -22.31 3.94
N THR A 149 10.76 -22.70 3.21
CA THR A 149 12.10 -22.10 3.32
C THR A 149 12.12 -20.71 2.69
N ASP A 150 13.01 -19.86 3.22
CA ASP A 150 13.24 -18.49 2.73
C ASP A 150 14.10 -18.46 1.47
#